data_AF-A0A1G6JWP3-F1
#
_entry.id   AF-A0A1G6JWP3-F1
#
_cell.length_a   1.000
_cell.length_b   1.000
_cell.length_c   1.000
_cell.angle_alpha   90.00
_cell.angle_beta   90.00
_cell.angle_gamma   90.00
#
_symmetry.space_group_name_H-M   'P 1'
#
loop_
_entity.id
_entity.type
_entity.pdbx_description
1 polymer ?
#
loop_
_entity_poly.entity_id
_entity_poly.type
_entity_poly.pdbx_seq_one_letter_code
_entity_poly.pdbx_strand_id
1 'polypeptide(L)'
;MALLIELLLFVTPFAGFLLWRRLNPGRPVPARVVWLLAAGILCGLGGAIWYGFSVSIAPDSVYVPAQLGPGGQVIPHRSEPRR
;
A
#
# COMPACT_ATOMS: atom_id res chain seq x y z
N MET A 1 4.79 16.82 6.17
CA MET A 1 4.11 15.93 7.15
C MET A 1 3.95 14.50 6.64
N ALA A 2 3.46 14.28 5.41
CA ALA A 2 3.35 12.93 4.81
C ALA A 2 4.69 12.14 4.82
N LEU A 3 5.77 12.76 4.32
CA LEU A 3 7.10 12.13 4.28
C LEU A 3 7.65 11.71 5.65
N LEU A 4 7.31 12.44 6.72
CA LEU A 4 7.76 12.08 8.08
C LEU A 4 7.03 10.83 8.57
N ILE A 5 5.72 10.75 8.32
CA ILE A 5 4.91 9.59 8.70
C ILE A 5 5.36 8.36 7.89
N GLU A 6 5.59 8.51 6.58
CA GLU A 6 6.12 7.46 5.72
C GLU A 6 7.50 6.98 6.21
N LEU A 7 8.40 7.91 6.53
CA LEU A 7 9.72 7.57 7.07
C LEU A 7 9.60 6.83 8.40
N LEU A 8 8.72 7.28 9.31
CA LEU A 8 8.51 6.62 10.59
C LEU A 8 7.94 5.20 10.39
N LEU A 9 6.95 5.02 9.52
CA LEU A 9 6.38 3.71 9.19
C LEU A 9 7.42 2.78 8.57
N PHE A 10 8.27 3.31 7.70
CA PHE A 10 9.37 2.58 7.08
C PHE A 10 10.42 2.12 8.11
N VAL A 11 10.80 2.99 9.04
CA VAL A 11 11.84 2.69 10.06
C VAL A 11 11.31 1.83 11.21
N THR A 12 10.01 1.93 11.52
CA THR A 12 9.36 1.21 12.64
C THR A 12 9.70 -0.29 12.73
N PRO A 13 9.59 -1.11 11.66
CA PRO A 13 9.90 -2.53 11.76
C PRO A 13 11.36 -2.80 12.15
N PHE A 14 12.31 -2.01 11.63
CA PHE A 14 13.73 -2.15 11.96
C PHE A 14 14.02 -1.70 13.38
N ALA A 15 13.48 -0.53 13.78
CA ALA A 15 13.64 -0.02 15.13
C ALA A 15 13.05 -0.97 16.18
N GLY A 16 11.87 -1.54 15.92
CA GLY A 16 11.24 -2.53 16.78
C GLY A 16 12.07 -3.81 16.91
N PHE A 17 12.61 -4.32 15.80
CA PHE A 17 13.50 -5.48 15.83
C PHE A 17 14.80 -5.21 16.58
N LEU A 18 15.43 -4.06 16.37
CA LEU A 18 16.65 -3.65 17.08
C LEU A 18 16.39 -3.49 18.59
N LEU A 19 15.26 -2.89 18.98
CA LEU A 19 14.85 -2.78 20.37
C LEU A 19 14.64 -4.16 20.99
N TRP A 20 13.94 -5.07 20.30
CA TRP A 20 13.75 -6.43 20.77
C TRP A 20 15.09 -7.16 20.96
N ARG A 21 16.03 -7.04 20.00
CA ARG A 21 17.38 -7.62 20.09
C ARG A 21 18.16 -7.08 21.29
N ARG A 22 18.07 -5.77 21.54
CA ARG A 22 18.71 -5.13 22.71
C ARG A 22 18.17 -5.67 24.03
N LEU A 23 16.85 -5.94 24.09
CA LEU A 23 16.19 -6.49 25.28
C LEU A 23 16.35 -8.01 25.42
N ASN A 24 16.77 -8.71 24.37
CA ASN A 24 16.87 -10.18 24.33
C ASN A 24 18.24 -10.63 23.80
N PRO A 25 19.36 -10.28 24.47
CA PRO A 25 20.69 -10.68 24.03
C PRO A 25 20.85 -12.20 24.06
N GLY A 26 21.44 -12.76 23.01
CA GLY A 26 21.72 -14.20 22.89
C GLY A 26 20.51 -15.11 22.70
N ARG A 27 19.28 -14.59 22.74
CA ARG A 27 18.07 -15.40 22.53
C ARG A 27 17.79 -15.59 21.04
N PRO A 28 17.52 -16.82 20.58
CA PRO A 28 17.08 -17.07 19.22
C PRO A 28 15.68 -16.49 19.01
N VAL A 29 15.39 -16.06 17.78
CA VAL A 29 14.04 -15.63 17.39
C VAL A 29 13.14 -16.88 17.38
N PRO A 30 12.00 -16.88 18.10
CA PRO A 30 11.10 -18.01 18.09
C PRO A 30 10.54 -18.24 16.69
N ALA A 31 10.53 -19.49 16.21
CA ALA A 31 10.02 -19.84 14.87
C ALA A 31 8.57 -19.35 14.64
N ARG A 32 7.73 -19.36 15.68
CA ARG A 32 6.36 -18.81 15.61
C ARG A 32 6.31 -17.34 15.19
N VAL A 33 7.30 -16.54 15.60
CA VAL A 33 7.38 -15.11 15.24
C VAL A 33 7.72 -14.98 13.76
N VAL A 34 8.64 -15.80 13.26
CA VAL A 34 8.99 -15.85 11.84
C VAL A 34 7.78 -16.23 10.99
N TRP A 35 7.02 -17.25 11.41
CA TRP A 35 5.80 -17.66 10.72
C TRP A 35 4.71 -16.58 10.72
N LEU A 36 4.52 -15.88 11.84
CA LEU A 36 3.57 -14.77 11.92
C LEU A 36 3.98 -13.60 11.01
N LEU A 37 5.27 -13.27 10.95
CA LEU A 37 5.79 -12.25 10.04
C LEU A 37 5.57 -12.65 8.57
N ALA A 38 5.87 -13.90 8.22
CA ALA A 38 5.62 -14.43 6.88
C ALA A 38 4.13 -14.37 6.50
N ALA A 39 3.24 -14.79 7.41
CA ALA A 39 1.79 -14.69 7.21
C ALA A 39 1.34 -13.23 7.01
N GLY A 40 1.85 -12.29 7.81
CA GLY A 40 1.56 -10.87 7.65
C GLY A 40 1.99 -10.31 6.28
N ILE A 41 3.19 -10.69 5.81
CA ILE A 41 3.68 -10.30 4.48
C ILE A 41 2.78 -10.87 3.38
N LEU A 42 2.41 -12.15 3.47
CA LEU A 42 1.52 -12.80 2.50
C LEU A 42 0.13 -12.16 2.47
N CYS A 43 -0.44 -11.83 3.64
CA CYS A 43 -1.70 -11.12 3.71
C CYS A 43 -1.61 -9.71 3.10
N GLY A 44 -0.52 -8.98 3.36
CA GLY A 44 -0.27 -7.66 2.78
C GLY A 44 -0.14 -7.71 1.26
N LEU A 45 0.64 -8.66 0.74
CA LEU A 45 0.76 -8.89 -0.71
C LEU A 45 -0.57 -9.29 -1.34
N GLY A 46 -1.30 -10.24 -0.72
CA GLY A 46 -2.62 -10.65 -1.18
C GLY A 46 -3.60 -9.50 -1.24
N GLY A 47 -3.63 -8.65 -0.20
CA GLY A 47 -4.44 -7.45 -0.17
C GLY A 47 -4.06 -6.43 -1.24
N ALA A 48 -2.77 -6.20 -1.47
CA ALA A 48 -2.29 -5.30 -2.51
C ALA A 48 -2.66 -5.80 -3.93
N ILE A 49 -2.52 -7.11 -4.17
CA ILE A 49 -2.91 -7.75 -5.44
C ILE A 49 -4.43 -7.62 -5.64
N TRP A 50 -5.22 -7.96 -4.62
CA TRP A 50 -6.68 -7.85 -4.65
C TRP A 50 -7.14 -6.42 -4.93
N TYR A 51 -6.57 -5.44 -4.23
CA TYR A 51 -6.87 -4.03 -4.42
C TYR A 51 -6.46 -3.56 -5.83
N GLY A 52 -5.30 -3.98 -6.31
CA GLY A 52 -4.83 -3.70 -7.67
C GLY A 52 -5.82 -4.17 -8.73
N PHE A 53 -6.36 -5.38 -8.60
CA PHE A 53 -7.41 -5.87 -9.50
C PHE A 53 -8.77 -5.19 -9.32
N SER A 54 -9.08 -4.68 -8.12
CA SER A 54 -10.34 -3.97 -7.85
C SER A 54 -10.36 -2.55 -8.45
N VAL A 55 -9.19 -1.90 -8.53
CA VAL A 55 -9.05 -0.50 -8.95
C VAL A 55 -8.48 -0.35 -10.35
N SER A 56 -8.06 -1.45 -11.00
CA SER A 56 -7.51 -1.40 -12.34
C SER A 56 -8.52 -0.86 -13.34
N ILE A 57 -8.13 0.25 -13.97
CA ILE A 57 -8.76 0.80 -15.17
C ILE A 57 -8.68 -0.28 -16.27
N ALA A 58 -9.78 -0.52 -16.98
CA ALA A 58 -9.82 -1.54 -18.02
C ALA A 58 -8.66 -1.30 -19.01
N PRO A 59 -7.91 -2.34 -19.43
CA PRO A 59 -6.72 -2.18 -20.27
C PRO A 59 -6.95 -1.35 -21.54
N ASP A 60 -8.18 -1.40 -22.07
CA ASP A 60 -8.61 -0.68 -23.26
C ASP A 60 -9.40 0.59 -22.94
N SER A 61 -9.19 1.22 -21.78
CA SER A 61 -9.85 2.48 -21.45
C SER A 61 -8.89 3.65 -21.31
N VAL A 62 -9.30 4.78 -21.87
CA VAL A 62 -8.59 6.06 -21.84
C VAL A 62 -9.13 6.87 -20.67
N TYR A 63 -8.22 7.38 -19.85
CA TYR A 63 -8.56 8.32 -18.78
C TYR A 63 -8.98 9.67 -19.39
N VAL A 64 -10.22 10.08 -19.13
CA VAL A 64 -10.73 11.41 -19.46
C VAL A 64 -10.69 12.26 -18.18
N PRO A 65 -9.82 13.30 -18.11
CA PRO A 65 -9.72 14.15 -16.94
C PRO A 65 -11.03 14.91 -16.72
N ALA A 66 -11.25 15.36 -15.48
CA ALA A 66 -12.38 16.21 -15.16
C ALA A 66 -12.34 17.51 -16.01
N GLN A 67 -13.50 17.95 -16.48
CA GLN A 67 -13.62 19.12 -17.34
C GLN A 67 -14.59 20.13 -16.73
N LEU A 68 -14.34 21.41 -16.98
CA LEU A 68 -15.31 22.46 -16.67
C LEU A 68 -16.33 22.54 -17.81
N GLY A 69 -17.60 22.29 -17.51
CA GLY A 69 -18.68 22.41 -18.47
C GLY A 69 -18.96 23.88 -18.84
N PRO A 70 -19.73 24.14 -19.91
CA PRO A 70 -19.98 25.49 -20.43
C PRO A 70 -20.63 26.45 -19.43
N GLY A 71 -21.33 25.92 -18.41
CA GLY A 71 -21.95 26.69 -17.33
C GLY A 71 -21.17 26.70 -16.02
N GLY A 72 -19.88 26.37 -16.03
CA GLY A 72 -19.05 26.29 -14.82
C GLY A 72 -19.29 25.06 -13.95
N GLN A 73 -20.08 24.08 -14.43
CA GLN A 73 -20.30 22.83 -13.72
C GLN A 73 -19.06 21.93 -13.84
N VAL A 74 -18.63 21.29 -12.76
CA VAL A 74 -17.52 20.32 -12.79
C VAL A 74 -18.05 18.97 -13.30
N ILE A 75 -17.56 18.55 -14.47
CA ILE A 75 -17.80 17.20 -15.00
C ILE A 75 -16.71 16.29 -14.42
N PRO A 76 -17.06 15.27 -13.62
CA PRO A 76 -16.08 14.40 -12.99
C PRO A 76 -15.30 13.58 -14.01
N HIS A 77 -14.12 13.13 -13.61
CA HIS A 77 -13.27 12.25 -14.43
C HIS A 77 -14.01 10.94 -14.75
N ARG A 78 -13.73 10.37 -15.92
CA ARG A 78 -14.29 9.09 -16.36
C ARG A 78 -13.28 8.30 -17.18
N SER A 79 -13.49 6.99 -17.27
CA SER A 79 -12.78 6.12 -18.21
C SER A 79 -13.68 5.85 -19.42
N GLU A 80 -13.13 5.97 -20.63
CA GLU A 80 -13.84 5.66 -21.87
C GLU A 80 -13.14 4.54 -22.64
N PRO A 81 -13.86 3.64 -23.34
CA PRO A 81 -13.21 2.67 -24.22
C PRO A 81 -12.37 3.35 -25.29
N ARG A 82 -11.16 2.85 -25.52
CA ARG A 82 -10.26 3.28 -26.59
C ARG A 82 -10.89 2.87 -27.92
N ARG A 83 -11.36 3.85 -28.69
CA ARG A 83 -11.85 3.65 -30.07
C ARG A 83 -10.69 3.52 -31.05
#